data_AF-B2JBD2-F1
#
_entry.id   AF-B2JBD2-F1
#
_cell.length_a   1.000
_cell.length_b   1.000
_cell.length_c   1.000
_cell.angle_alpha   90.00
_cell.angle_beta   90.00
_cell.angle_gamma   90.00
#
_symmetry.space_group_name_H-M   'P 1'
#
loop_
_entity.id
_entity.type
_entity.pdbx_description
1 polymer ?
#
loop_
_entity_poly.entity_id
_entity_poly.type
_entity_poly.pdbx_seq_one_letter_code
_entity_poly.pdbx_strand_id
1 'polypeptide(L)'
;MSEKKLSLESQQDILKDLLVGGNLTTRDITQQNIKNQINLLFLNISDDDAINKAFSKIAPDGWFDWRDKPKDVNDVLEQLEEIPYSNPNNSALLKFICLLTQDNNIPQTIRQKLKQILTNESFEASSKTTSVQSLHSYLLIQLRPEGSRELYVKAWFIPDDTIEDTWERFKPLTVDEQQPEIILVPEKLPILLSKLLQQCFEEYLQGQPTELTIEIFLPRDHLCDEVEKWEYKDDEDCNITIGKDFRVVVRSYDRLKKLRTQQSSYWRRNWENVRLTWQAPPCYEQAITVSQARFDPKKLRDMLFEKIILKICCDLSDSERSGLLSAIHSAGTPIIIWSRCELNSLKNPEHFDALLKKPLHELSTCVREQRRLGSDHEMHLGNHLVLWWDDPNRIPPNPALKFSSS
;
A
#
# COMPACT_ATOMS: atom_id res chain seq x y z
N MET A 1 41.93 -32.66 -10.62
CA MET A 1 40.96 -31.57 -10.41
C MET A 1 40.09 -31.52 -11.65
N SER A 2 38.84 -31.99 -11.54
CA SER A 2 37.91 -32.13 -12.65
C SER A 2 36.77 -31.14 -12.42
N GLU A 3 36.65 -30.17 -13.33
CA GLU A 3 35.53 -29.25 -13.40
C GLU A 3 34.27 -30.03 -13.78
N LYS A 4 33.29 -30.06 -12.88
CA LYS A 4 31.96 -30.61 -13.14
C LYS A 4 31.18 -29.62 -14.00
N LYS A 5 31.07 -29.90 -15.30
CA LYS A 5 29.99 -29.35 -16.14
C LYS A 5 28.65 -29.84 -15.57
N LEU A 6 27.80 -28.91 -15.11
CA LEU A 6 26.40 -29.21 -14.78
C LEU A 6 25.68 -29.69 -16.04
N SER A 7 24.81 -30.68 -15.90
CA SER A 7 24.05 -31.25 -17.02
C SER A 7 22.90 -30.32 -17.42
N LEU A 8 22.42 -30.48 -18.66
CA LEU A 8 21.32 -29.70 -19.24
C LEU A 8 20.02 -29.78 -18.41
N GLU A 9 19.83 -30.89 -17.68
CA GLU A 9 18.69 -31.08 -16.75
C GLU A 9 18.82 -30.18 -15.52
N SER A 10 20.04 -29.98 -15.01
CA SER A 10 20.29 -29.07 -13.88
C SER A 10 20.05 -27.61 -14.25
N GLN A 11 20.26 -27.23 -15.52
CA GLN A 11 19.94 -25.90 -16.03
C GLN A 11 18.42 -25.68 -16.22
N GLN A 12 17.67 -26.74 -16.53
CA GLN A 12 16.21 -26.69 -16.62
C GLN A 12 15.53 -26.64 -15.24
N ASP A 13 16.14 -27.22 -14.21
CA ASP A 13 15.65 -27.09 -12.83
C ASP A 13 15.96 -25.71 -12.23
N ILE A 14 17.13 -25.12 -12.55
CA ILE A 14 17.42 -23.71 -12.23
C ILE A 14 16.45 -22.76 -12.97
N LEU A 15 16.00 -23.10 -14.18
CA LEU A 15 14.96 -22.36 -14.91
C LEU A 15 13.57 -22.48 -14.27
N LYS A 16 13.26 -23.59 -13.59
CA LYS A 16 12.04 -23.71 -12.78
C LYS A 16 12.14 -22.87 -11.50
N ASP A 17 13.31 -22.81 -10.88
CA ASP A 17 13.54 -22.00 -9.68
C ASP A 17 13.63 -20.49 -9.97
N LEU A 18 13.98 -20.07 -11.19
CA LEU A 18 13.93 -18.66 -11.62
C LEU A 18 12.52 -18.21 -12.07
N LEU A 19 11.66 -19.14 -12.48
CA LEU A 19 10.24 -18.88 -12.77
C LEU A 19 9.36 -18.97 -11.52
N VAL A 20 9.89 -19.52 -10.41
CA VAL A 20 9.26 -19.55 -9.08
C VAL A 20 10.00 -18.56 -8.19
N GLY A 21 9.49 -17.33 -8.18
CA GLY A 21 10.15 -16.14 -7.65
C GLY A 21 10.83 -16.28 -6.28
N GLY A 22 12.09 -15.83 -6.23
CA GLY A 22 12.88 -15.58 -5.03
C GLY A 22 13.82 -14.37 -5.21
N ASN A 23 13.46 -13.28 -4.54
CA ASN A 23 14.10 -11.98 -4.26
C ASN A 23 15.60 -11.73 -4.58
N LEU A 24 15.84 -10.59 -5.24
CA LEU A 24 16.94 -9.63 -4.95
C LEU A 24 16.29 -8.22 -4.76
N THR A 25 17.02 -7.11 -4.53
CA THR A 25 16.49 -5.76 -4.10
C THR A 25 16.40 -4.67 -5.18
N THR A 26 15.38 -3.79 -5.14
CA THR A 26 14.71 -3.14 -6.29
C THR A 26 15.50 -2.14 -7.16
N ARG A 27 16.66 -1.61 -6.72
CA ARG A 27 17.52 -0.76 -7.56
C ARG A 27 18.64 -1.51 -8.28
N ASP A 28 19.18 -2.54 -7.64
CA ASP A 28 20.07 -3.50 -8.29
C ASP A 28 19.27 -4.54 -9.09
N ILE A 29 18.01 -4.80 -8.72
CA ILE A 29 17.09 -5.63 -9.51
C ILE A 29 16.84 -5.02 -10.87
N THR A 30 16.72 -3.70 -11.07
CA THR A 30 16.32 -3.21 -12.40
C THR A 30 17.43 -3.48 -13.43
N GLN A 31 18.68 -3.17 -13.11
CA GLN A 31 19.80 -3.54 -13.99
C GLN A 31 20.08 -5.03 -14.01
N GLN A 32 20.03 -5.74 -12.87
CA GLN A 32 20.26 -7.19 -12.83
C GLN A 32 19.13 -7.98 -13.51
N ASN A 33 17.88 -7.53 -13.45
CA ASN A 33 16.73 -8.12 -14.13
C ASN A 33 16.78 -7.81 -15.63
N ILE A 34 17.16 -6.59 -16.02
CA ILE A 34 17.48 -6.27 -17.42
C ILE A 34 18.62 -7.18 -17.90
N LYS A 35 19.72 -7.31 -17.15
CA LYS A 35 20.87 -8.19 -17.44
C LYS A 35 20.45 -9.66 -17.56
N ASN A 36 19.60 -10.15 -16.65
CA ASN A 36 19.10 -11.52 -16.68
C ASN A 36 18.15 -11.77 -17.86
N GLN A 37 17.24 -10.84 -18.15
CA GLN A 37 16.36 -10.91 -19.31
C GLN A 37 17.17 -10.85 -20.61
N ILE A 38 18.16 -9.98 -20.66
CA ILE A 38 19.08 -9.82 -21.79
C ILE A 38 19.92 -11.08 -21.97
N ASN A 39 20.49 -11.66 -20.91
CA ASN A 39 21.20 -12.93 -20.95
C ASN A 39 20.32 -14.07 -21.50
N LEU A 40 19.07 -14.16 -21.05
CA LEU A 40 18.11 -15.15 -21.56
C LEU A 40 17.74 -14.92 -23.03
N LEU A 41 17.68 -13.66 -23.47
CA LEU A 41 17.46 -13.31 -24.88
C LEU A 41 18.70 -13.65 -25.74
N PHE A 42 19.90 -13.42 -25.21
CA PHE A 42 21.16 -13.65 -25.90
C PHE A 42 21.53 -15.12 -26.04
N LEU A 43 21.08 -16.00 -25.15
CA LEU A 43 21.17 -17.46 -25.37
C LEU A 43 20.49 -17.91 -26.68
N ASN A 44 19.64 -17.06 -27.28
CA ASN A 44 18.95 -17.29 -28.54
C ASN A 44 19.47 -16.44 -29.70
N ILE A 45 20.54 -15.65 -29.50
CA ILE A 45 21.22 -14.89 -30.55
C ILE A 45 22.44 -15.68 -30.97
N SER A 46 22.45 -16.19 -32.21
CA SER A 46 23.55 -17.01 -32.74
C SER A 46 24.68 -16.17 -33.37
N ASP A 47 24.60 -14.84 -33.29
CA ASP A 47 25.53 -13.92 -33.97
C ASP A 47 26.16 -12.94 -32.97
N ASP A 48 27.36 -13.28 -32.52
CA ASP A 48 28.17 -12.47 -31.59
C ASP A 48 28.66 -11.15 -32.23
N ASP A 49 28.60 -11.00 -33.56
CA ASP A 49 29.07 -9.80 -34.26
C ASP A 49 28.20 -8.58 -33.94
N ALA A 50 26.87 -8.76 -33.90
CA ALA A 50 25.93 -7.68 -33.59
C ALA A 50 26.11 -7.15 -32.14
N ILE A 51 26.43 -8.05 -31.21
CA ILE A 51 26.67 -7.75 -29.80
C ILE A 51 27.97 -6.95 -29.65
N ASN A 52 29.06 -7.44 -30.24
CA ASN A 52 30.37 -6.79 -30.20
C ASN A 52 30.36 -5.42 -30.89
N LYS A 53 29.60 -5.29 -31.98
CA LYS A 53 29.40 -4.02 -32.70
C LYS A 53 28.58 -3.02 -31.91
N ALA A 54 27.57 -3.45 -31.16
CA ALA A 54 26.81 -2.57 -30.28
C ALA A 54 27.66 -2.10 -29.10
N PHE A 55 28.44 -3.00 -28.50
CA PHE A 55 29.32 -2.67 -27.36
C PHE A 55 30.44 -1.70 -27.74
N SER A 56 31.13 -1.94 -28.86
CA SER A 56 32.22 -1.07 -29.33
C SER A 56 31.79 0.37 -29.64
N LYS A 57 30.51 0.62 -29.91
CA LYS A 57 29.96 1.98 -30.09
C LYS A 57 29.69 2.72 -28.78
N ILE A 58 29.69 2.02 -27.65
CA ILE A 58 29.35 2.55 -26.33
C ILE A 58 30.60 2.67 -25.46
N ALA A 59 31.56 1.76 -25.63
CA ALA A 59 32.84 1.81 -24.96
C ALA A 59 33.54 3.18 -25.22
N PRO A 60 33.99 3.89 -24.17
CA PRO A 60 34.76 5.13 -24.31
C PRO A 60 36.04 4.94 -25.13
N ASP A 61 36.57 6.03 -25.69
CA ASP A 61 37.87 6.01 -26.35
C ASP A 61 38.96 5.55 -25.36
N GLY A 62 39.79 4.59 -25.79
CA GLY A 62 40.84 4.00 -24.95
C GLY A 62 40.36 2.98 -23.91
N TRP A 63 39.08 2.57 -23.93
CA TRP A 63 38.53 1.59 -22.98
C TRP A 63 39.27 0.24 -22.98
N PHE A 64 39.84 -0.15 -24.13
CA PHE A 64 40.60 -1.40 -24.28
C PHE A 64 42.12 -1.24 -24.13
N ASP A 65 42.62 -0.06 -23.77
CA ASP A 65 44.07 0.16 -23.60
C ASP A 65 44.60 -0.52 -22.32
N TRP A 66 43.72 -0.73 -21.35
CA TRP A 66 44.01 -1.37 -20.06
C TRP A 66 43.02 -2.51 -19.74
N ARG A 67 42.15 -2.86 -20.68
CA ARG A 67 41.08 -3.85 -20.50
C ARG A 67 40.97 -4.81 -21.67
N ASP A 68 40.79 -6.09 -21.35
CA ASP A 68 40.58 -7.11 -22.38
C ASP A 68 39.25 -6.89 -23.11
N LYS A 69 39.25 -7.20 -24.41
CA LYS A 69 37.99 -7.27 -25.16
C LYS A 69 37.09 -8.35 -24.56
N PRO A 70 35.77 -8.09 -24.43
CA PRO A 70 34.84 -9.07 -23.88
C PRO A 70 34.85 -10.34 -24.73
N LYS A 71 34.84 -11.49 -24.06
CA LYS A 71 34.92 -12.82 -24.70
C LYS A 71 33.53 -13.42 -24.92
N ASP A 72 32.57 -13.00 -24.11
CA ASP A 72 31.17 -13.39 -24.22
C ASP A 72 30.23 -12.25 -23.78
N VAL A 73 28.93 -12.55 -23.81
CA VAL A 73 27.87 -11.61 -23.47
C VAL A 73 27.89 -11.20 -22.00
N ASN A 74 28.27 -12.10 -21.09
CA ASN A 74 28.36 -11.75 -19.67
C ASN A 74 29.47 -10.74 -19.45
N ASP A 75 30.63 -10.95 -20.10
CA ASP A 75 31.72 -9.97 -20.10
C ASP A 75 31.19 -8.62 -20.61
N VAL A 76 30.48 -8.58 -21.74
CA VAL A 76 29.90 -7.32 -22.28
C VAL A 76 29.03 -6.61 -21.25
N LEU A 77 28.15 -7.33 -20.55
CA LEU A 77 27.22 -6.75 -19.58
C LEU A 77 27.93 -6.24 -18.33
N GLU A 78 28.92 -6.98 -17.82
CA GLU A 78 29.78 -6.51 -16.72
C GLU A 78 30.54 -5.24 -17.12
N GLN A 79 31.07 -5.19 -18.34
CA GLN A 79 31.79 -4.01 -18.79
C GLN A 79 30.89 -2.78 -18.98
N LEU A 80 29.61 -2.96 -19.33
CA LEU A 80 28.64 -1.86 -19.47
C LEU A 80 28.25 -1.23 -18.14
N GLU A 81 28.24 -1.99 -17.05
CA GLU A 81 27.94 -1.49 -15.69
C GLU A 81 29.03 -0.55 -15.17
N GLU A 82 30.28 -0.77 -15.59
CA GLU A 82 31.43 0.02 -15.16
C GLU A 82 31.57 1.35 -15.88
N ILE A 83 30.81 1.58 -16.97
CA ILE A 83 30.87 2.85 -17.70
C ILE A 83 30.11 3.93 -16.90
N PRO A 84 30.80 4.98 -16.41
CA PRO A 84 30.16 5.99 -15.56
C PRO A 84 29.13 6.82 -16.34
N TYR A 85 27.98 7.09 -15.72
CA TYR A 85 26.90 7.89 -16.29
C TYR A 85 26.34 8.89 -15.28
N SER A 86 25.96 10.08 -15.76
CA SER A 86 25.45 11.16 -14.91
C SER A 86 23.94 11.07 -14.65
N ASN A 87 23.21 10.24 -15.41
CA ASN A 87 21.77 10.05 -15.33
C ASN A 87 21.42 8.57 -15.60
N PRO A 88 20.66 7.88 -14.72
CA PRO A 88 20.24 6.48 -14.92
C PRO A 88 19.54 6.21 -16.26
N ASN A 89 18.75 7.18 -16.74
CA ASN A 89 18.06 7.12 -18.03
C ASN A 89 19.00 7.27 -19.25
N ASN A 90 20.30 7.43 -18.99
CA ASN A 90 21.37 7.57 -19.98
C ASN A 90 22.47 6.52 -19.77
N SER A 91 22.16 5.41 -19.07
CA SER A 91 23.10 4.33 -18.79
C SER A 91 23.62 3.68 -20.09
N ALA A 92 24.85 3.18 -20.03
CA ALA A 92 25.46 2.46 -21.13
C ALA A 92 24.64 1.22 -21.53
N LEU A 93 23.99 0.56 -20.56
CA LEU A 93 23.10 -0.58 -20.77
C LEU A 93 21.85 -0.23 -21.61
N LEU A 94 21.19 0.90 -21.32
CA LEU A 94 20.01 1.32 -22.11
C LEU A 94 20.40 1.71 -23.56
N LYS A 95 21.55 2.37 -23.74
CA LYS A 95 22.09 2.66 -25.08
C LYS A 95 22.41 1.39 -25.85
N PHE A 96 22.94 0.39 -25.15
CA PHE A 96 23.27 -0.91 -25.73
C PHE A 96 22.04 -1.64 -26.23
N ILE A 97 20.98 -1.69 -25.42
CA ILE A 97 19.69 -2.25 -25.81
C ILE A 97 19.11 -1.49 -27.03
N CYS A 98 19.18 -0.17 -27.02
CA CYS A 98 18.71 0.67 -28.13
C CYS A 98 19.40 0.32 -29.46
N LEU A 99 20.74 0.19 -29.46
CA LEU A 99 21.50 -0.20 -30.66
C LEU A 99 21.11 -1.58 -31.17
N LEU A 100 20.89 -2.55 -30.28
CA LEU A 100 20.47 -3.90 -30.66
C LEU A 100 19.07 -3.96 -31.26
N THR A 101 18.16 -3.08 -30.82
CA THR A 101 16.81 -2.99 -31.43
C THR A 101 16.82 -2.49 -32.87
N GLN A 102 17.90 -1.82 -33.27
CA GLN A 102 18.08 -1.23 -34.60
C GLN A 102 18.88 -2.14 -35.54
N ASP A 103 19.56 -3.18 -35.03
CA ASP A 103 20.37 -4.07 -35.84
C ASP A 103 19.50 -5.16 -36.51
N ASN A 104 19.57 -5.26 -37.84
CA ASN A 104 18.77 -6.21 -38.61
C ASN A 104 19.24 -7.66 -38.49
N ASN A 105 20.45 -7.88 -37.99
CA ASN A 105 20.99 -9.23 -37.72
C ASN A 105 20.37 -9.85 -36.46
N ILE A 106 19.73 -9.04 -35.60
CA ILE A 106 19.01 -9.55 -34.44
C ILE A 106 17.59 -10.02 -34.86
N PRO A 107 17.19 -11.26 -34.49
CA PRO A 107 15.86 -11.78 -34.78
C PRO A 107 14.74 -10.81 -34.38
N GLN A 108 13.73 -10.65 -35.24
CA GLN A 108 12.64 -9.68 -35.04
C GLN A 108 11.91 -9.88 -33.70
N THR A 109 11.73 -11.12 -33.27
CA THR A 109 11.13 -11.48 -31.98
C THR A 109 11.95 -10.96 -30.80
N ILE A 110 13.28 -11.01 -30.90
CA ILE A 110 14.19 -10.50 -29.87
C ILE A 110 14.18 -8.97 -29.89
N ARG A 111 14.21 -8.34 -31.06
CA ARG A 111 14.07 -6.87 -31.19
C ARG A 111 12.77 -6.35 -30.59
N GLN A 112 11.66 -7.06 -30.74
CA GLN A 112 10.38 -6.69 -30.12
C GLN A 112 10.44 -6.76 -28.59
N LYS A 113 11.05 -7.81 -28.03
CA LYS A 113 11.25 -7.94 -26.58
C LYS A 113 12.19 -6.87 -26.03
N LEU A 114 13.28 -6.57 -26.73
CA LEU A 114 14.19 -5.47 -26.37
C LEU A 114 13.49 -4.10 -26.44
N LYS A 115 12.59 -3.89 -27.41
CA LYS A 115 11.75 -2.68 -27.47
C LYS A 115 10.79 -2.59 -26.31
N GLN A 116 10.19 -3.70 -25.88
CA GLN A 116 9.34 -3.74 -24.69
C GLN A 116 10.09 -3.32 -23.43
N ILE A 117 11.34 -3.78 -23.27
CA ILE A 117 12.24 -3.37 -22.19
C ILE A 117 12.48 -1.85 -22.24
N LEU A 118 12.72 -1.28 -23.43
CA LEU A 118 12.89 0.18 -23.59
C LEU A 118 11.62 1.00 -23.33
N THR A 119 10.45 0.52 -23.75
CA THR A 119 9.17 1.21 -23.49
C THR A 119 8.73 1.13 -22.04
N ASN A 120 9.12 0.08 -21.32
CA ASN A 120 8.90 0.00 -19.88
C ASN A 120 9.82 0.98 -19.12
N GLU A 121 10.90 1.46 -19.75
CA GLU A 121 11.94 2.25 -19.07
C GLU A 121 12.14 3.70 -19.58
N SER A 122 11.76 4.14 -20.81
CA SER A 122 12.00 5.56 -21.16
C SER A 122 11.26 6.21 -22.37
N PHE A 123 11.00 7.53 -22.19
CA PHE A 123 10.77 8.63 -23.15
C PHE A 123 9.34 8.95 -23.66
N GLU A 124 8.51 9.58 -22.82
CA GLU A 124 7.75 10.74 -23.29
C GLU A 124 8.60 12.01 -23.09
N ALA A 125 9.37 12.36 -24.13
CA ALA A 125 9.82 13.73 -24.33
C ALA A 125 8.63 14.57 -24.81
N SER A 126 7.74 14.92 -23.89
CA SER A 126 6.84 16.05 -24.06
C SER A 126 6.78 16.77 -22.73
N SER A 127 7.30 17.99 -22.74
CA SER A 127 7.17 19.02 -21.71
C SER A 127 5.80 19.01 -21.02
N LYS A 128 5.69 18.21 -19.97
CA LYS A 128 4.74 18.32 -18.87
C LYS A 128 5.54 17.92 -17.63
N THR A 129 5.60 18.82 -16.68
CA THR A 129 6.09 18.58 -15.32
C THR A 129 5.47 17.28 -14.80
N THR A 130 6.22 16.17 -14.85
CA THR A 130 5.79 14.88 -14.30
C THR A 130 5.83 15.03 -12.79
N SER A 131 4.66 15.23 -12.18
CA SER A 131 4.51 15.02 -10.75
C SER A 131 4.94 13.59 -10.46
N VAL A 132 5.96 13.39 -9.62
CA VAL A 132 6.27 12.07 -9.07
C VAL A 132 4.99 11.60 -8.38
N GLN A 133 4.31 10.61 -8.97
CA GLN A 133 3.04 10.15 -8.45
C GLN A 133 3.33 9.38 -7.15
N SER A 134 2.86 9.94 -6.04
CA SER A 134 3.03 9.32 -4.73
C SER A 134 2.31 7.96 -4.70
N LEU A 135 2.96 6.95 -4.12
CA LEU A 135 2.31 5.68 -3.83
C LEU A 135 1.16 5.89 -2.84
N HIS A 136 0.13 5.06 -2.94
CA HIS A 136 -0.91 4.99 -1.92
C HIS A 136 -0.67 3.73 -1.10
N SER A 137 -0.10 3.91 0.09
CA SER A 137 0.32 2.78 0.94
C SER A 137 -0.58 2.65 2.16
N TYR A 138 -0.71 1.43 2.68
CA TYR A 138 -1.55 1.13 3.82
C TYR A 138 -0.82 0.28 4.87
N LEU A 139 -0.76 0.77 6.11
CA LEU A 139 -0.40 -0.04 7.27
C LEU A 139 -1.69 -0.57 7.91
N LEU A 140 -1.86 -1.89 7.88
CA LEU A 140 -3.02 -2.57 8.43
C LEU A 140 -2.66 -3.19 9.77
N ILE A 141 -3.28 -2.72 10.86
CA ILE A 141 -3.07 -3.23 12.22
C ILE A 141 -4.36 -3.91 12.68
N GLN A 142 -4.30 -5.20 12.98
CA GLN A 142 -5.43 -5.97 13.46
C GLN A 142 -5.32 -6.21 14.96
N LEU A 143 -6.36 -5.81 15.71
CA LEU A 143 -6.55 -6.20 17.10
C LEU A 143 -7.58 -7.32 17.19
N ARG A 144 -7.11 -8.53 17.45
CA ARG A 144 -7.94 -9.72 17.58
C ARG A 144 -8.23 -9.97 19.08
N PRO A 145 -9.50 -9.97 19.51
CA PRO A 145 -9.83 -10.38 20.87
C PRO A 145 -9.62 -11.89 21.04
N GLU A 146 -9.03 -12.27 22.17
CA GLU A 146 -8.94 -13.64 22.66
C GLU A 146 -9.30 -13.66 24.15
N GLY A 147 -10.20 -14.58 24.52
CA GLY A 147 -10.80 -14.54 25.85
C GLY A 147 -11.60 -13.25 26.09
N SER A 148 -11.60 -12.76 27.33
CA SER A 148 -12.44 -11.63 27.76
C SER A 148 -11.73 -10.30 27.85
N ARG A 149 -10.40 -10.24 27.76
CA ARG A 149 -9.63 -9.01 28.02
C ARG A 149 -8.39 -8.81 27.14
N GLU A 150 -7.89 -9.85 26.50
CA GLU A 150 -6.63 -9.77 25.77
C GLU A 150 -6.88 -9.46 24.30
N LEU A 151 -6.13 -8.50 23.77
CA LEU A 151 -6.12 -8.16 22.36
C LEU A 151 -4.77 -8.60 21.79
N TYR A 152 -4.79 -9.39 20.72
CA TYR A 152 -3.60 -9.82 19.99
C TYR A 152 -3.41 -8.94 18.77
N VAL A 153 -2.18 -8.49 18.55
CA VAL A 153 -1.79 -7.62 17.44
C VAL A 153 -1.18 -8.44 16.32
N LYS A 154 -1.65 -8.20 15.10
CA LYS A 154 -1.02 -8.64 13.86
C LYS A 154 -1.03 -7.50 12.84
N ALA A 155 -0.03 -7.42 11.98
CA ALA A 155 0.09 -6.31 11.04
C ALA A 155 0.50 -6.75 9.63
N TRP A 156 0.06 -5.97 8.65
CA TRP A 156 0.43 -6.10 7.25
C TRP A 156 0.64 -4.73 6.63
N PHE A 157 1.40 -4.69 5.56
CA PHE A 157 1.66 -3.50 4.77
C PHE A 157 1.25 -3.72 3.33
N ILE A 158 0.60 -2.71 2.75
CA ILE A 158 0.36 -2.60 1.30
C ILE A 158 1.24 -1.46 0.81
N PRO A 159 2.37 -1.74 0.13
CA PRO A 159 3.23 -0.69 -0.41
C PRO A 159 2.54 0.14 -1.50
N ASP A 160 1.75 -0.51 -2.34
CA ASP A 160 1.03 0.12 -3.45
C ASP A 160 -0.34 -0.56 -3.63
N ASP A 161 -1.40 0.21 -3.41
CA ASP A 161 -2.79 -0.27 -3.51
C ASP A 161 -3.27 -0.48 -4.94
N THR A 162 -2.45 -0.16 -5.95
CA THR A 162 -2.73 -0.47 -7.36
C THR A 162 -2.42 -1.93 -7.73
N ILE A 163 -1.65 -2.65 -6.90
CA ILE A 163 -1.31 -4.05 -7.12
C ILE A 163 -2.55 -4.92 -6.90
N GLU A 164 -3.02 -5.61 -7.94
CA GLU A 164 -4.21 -6.47 -7.86
C GLU A 164 -3.92 -7.84 -7.23
N ASP A 165 -2.71 -8.39 -7.45
CA ASP A 165 -2.35 -9.70 -6.92
C ASP A 165 -2.29 -9.67 -5.38
N THR A 166 -3.08 -10.51 -4.73
CA THR A 166 -3.22 -10.49 -3.27
C THR A 166 -1.95 -10.94 -2.54
N TRP A 167 -1.16 -11.83 -3.13
CA TRP A 167 0.06 -12.33 -2.50
C TRP A 167 1.19 -11.30 -2.58
N GLU A 168 1.24 -10.55 -3.67
CA GLU A 168 2.19 -9.45 -3.83
C GLU A 168 1.75 -8.19 -3.08
N ARG A 169 0.45 -7.90 -3.05
CA ARG A 169 -0.12 -6.69 -2.44
C ARG A 169 0.07 -6.63 -0.92
N PHE A 170 -0.10 -7.74 -0.20
CA PHE A 170 -0.05 -7.76 1.26
C PHE A 170 1.28 -8.32 1.77
N LYS A 171 2.09 -7.47 2.41
CA LYS A 171 3.35 -7.84 3.05
C LYS A 171 3.12 -8.04 4.56
N PRO A 172 3.29 -9.25 5.12
CA PRO A 172 3.17 -9.43 6.56
C PRO A 172 4.27 -8.65 7.28
N LEU A 173 3.93 -7.99 8.39
CA LEU A 173 4.90 -7.29 9.24
C LEU A 173 5.24 -8.10 10.48
N THR A 174 6.49 -8.01 10.91
CA THR A 174 7.00 -8.70 12.09
C THR A 174 6.67 -7.87 13.33
N VAL A 175 5.67 -8.31 14.09
CA VAL A 175 5.38 -7.74 15.42
C VAL A 175 6.40 -8.22 16.46
N ASP A 176 6.80 -9.49 16.38
CA ASP A 176 7.80 -10.15 17.21
C ASP A 176 8.57 -11.18 16.37
N GLU A 177 9.86 -11.39 16.67
CA GLU A 177 10.71 -12.29 15.89
C GLU A 177 10.35 -13.77 16.07
N GLN A 178 9.70 -14.11 17.18
CA GLN A 178 9.41 -15.49 17.58
C GLN A 178 7.94 -15.83 17.40
N GLN A 179 7.05 -14.84 17.47
CA GLN A 179 5.60 -15.02 17.42
C GLN A 179 4.97 -14.21 16.29
N PRO A 180 4.04 -14.81 15.51
CA PRO A 180 3.34 -14.11 14.43
C PRO A 180 2.29 -13.09 14.92
N GLU A 181 1.97 -13.12 16.21
CA GLU A 181 1.07 -12.19 16.90
C GLU A 181 1.51 -12.04 18.36
N ILE A 182 1.26 -10.87 18.95
CA ILE A 182 1.60 -10.58 20.35
C ILE A 182 0.43 -9.97 21.08
N ILE A 183 0.38 -10.14 22.41
CA ILE A 183 -0.58 -9.42 23.24
C ILE A 183 -0.27 -7.92 23.19
N LEU A 184 -1.28 -7.11 22.94
CA LEU A 184 -1.21 -5.66 22.99
C LEU A 184 -1.01 -5.23 24.44
N VAL A 185 0.14 -4.61 24.70
CA VAL A 185 0.46 -3.99 25.98
C VAL A 185 0.53 -2.48 25.74
N PRO A 186 -0.38 -1.66 26.32
CA PRO A 186 -0.47 -0.22 26.04
C PRO A 186 0.86 0.52 26.20
N GLU A 187 1.66 0.16 27.20
CA GLU A 187 2.95 0.79 27.49
C GLU A 187 4.01 0.49 26.41
N LYS A 188 3.86 -0.62 25.69
CA LYS A 188 4.76 -1.02 24.59
C LYS A 188 4.27 -0.56 23.22
N LEU A 189 3.06 -0.01 23.14
CA LEU A 189 2.45 0.40 21.88
C LEU A 189 3.31 1.41 21.10
N PRO A 190 3.94 2.44 21.71
CA PRO A 190 4.78 3.36 20.95
C PRO A 190 5.98 2.68 20.29
N ILE A 191 6.64 1.79 21.01
CA ILE A 191 7.78 1.03 20.49
C ILE A 191 7.33 0.09 19.36
N LEU A 192 6.19 -0.57 19.53
CA LEU A 192 5.60 -1.44 18.52
C LEU A 192 5.27 -0.65 17.24
N LEU A 193 4.63 0.53 17.37
CA LEU A 193 4.29 1.36 16.22
C LEU A 193 5.53 1.87 15.49
N SER A 194 6.57 2.32 16.21
CA SER A 194 7.85 2.70 15.61
C SER A 194 8.45 1.55 14.81
N LYS A 195 8.49 0.34 15.38
CA LYS A 195 9.00 -0.86 14.68
C LYS A 195 8.20 -1.19 13.41
N LEU A 196 6.87 -1.04 13.44
CA LEU A 196 6.02 -1.31 12.29
C LEU A 196 6.20 -0.24 11.19
N LEU A 197 6.26 1.04 11.58
CA LEU A 197 6.50 2.14 10.65
C LEU A 197 7.90 2.05 10.04
N GLN A 198 8.91 1.71 10.83
CA GLN A 198 10.27 1.47 10.37
C GLN A 198 10.30 0.39 9.29
N GLN A 199 9.68 -0.77 9.53
CA GLN A 199 9.55 -1.82 8.51
C GLN A 199 8.89 -1.28 7.22
N CYS A 200 7.80 -0.51 7.34
CA CYS A 200 7.12 0.08 6.17
C CYS A 200 8.07 0.98 5.36
N PHE A 201 8.78 1.91 6.03
CA PHE A 201 9.59 2.93 5.37
C PHE A 201 10.95 2.41 4.90
N GLU A 202 11.65 1.64 5.72
CA GLU A 202 13.02 1.18 5.45
C GLU A 202 13.04 -0.08 4.61
N GLU A 203 12.21 -1.07 4.91
CA GLU A 203 12.26 -2.37 4.22
C GLU A 203 11.48 -2.34 2.90
N TYR A 204 10.27 -1.77 2.91
CA TYR A 204 9.34 -1.86 1.78
C TYR A 204 9.32 -0.61 0.88
N LEU A 205 9.30 0.59 1.45
CA LEU A 205 9.21 1.83 0.67
C LEU A 205 10.55 2.36 0.19
N GLN A 206 11.63 2.17 0.96
CA GLN A 206 13.00 2.52 0.56
C GLN A 206 13.15 3.96 0.00
N GLY A 207 12.47 4.92 0.63
CA GLY A 207 12.49 6.34 0.24
C GLY A 207 11.56 6.73 -0.92
N GLN A 208 10.70 5.82 -1.41
CA GLN A 208 9.66 6.17 -2.37
C GLN A 208 8.65 7.14 -1.76
N PRO A 209 8.27 8.24 -2.45
CA PRO A 209 7.20 9.11 -1.99
C PRO A 209 5.89 8.33 -1.83
N THR A 210 5.27 8.45 -0.65
CA THR A 210 4.03 7.74 -0.32
C THR A 210 3.05 8.61 0.46
N GLU A 211 1.77 8.33 0.26
CA GLU A 211 0.69 8.74 1.14
C GLU A 211 0.25 7.56 2.00
N LEU A 212 0.84 7.43 3.20
CA LEU A 212 0.53 6.33 4.11
C LEU A 212 -0.81 6.55 4.83
N THR A 213 -1.67 5.52 4.78
CA THR A 213 -2.87 5.40 5.60
C THR A 213 -2.74 4.24 6.58
N ILE A 214 -2.99 4.48 7.87
CA ILE A 214 -3.02 3.46 8.91
C ILE A 214 -4.48 3.04 9.12
N GLU A 215 -4.78 1.77 8.84
CA GLU A 215 -6.10 1.17 9.09
C GLU A 215 -6.04 0.24 10.29
N ILE A 216 -6.82 0.54 11.33
CA ILE A 216 -6.80 -0.22 12.58
C ILE A 216 -8.11 -1.01 12.71
N PHE A 217 -8.03 -2.33 12.61
CA PHE A 217 -9.17 -3.23 12.78
C PHE A 217 -9.42 -3.48 14.26
N LEU A 218 -10.50 -2.92 14.77
CA LEU A 218 -10.89 -2.98 16.17
C LEU A 218 -12.11 -3.90 16.37
N PRO A 219 -12.14 -4.70 17.44
CA PRO A 219 -13.36 -5.40 17.85
C PRO A 219 -14.42 -4.40 18.30
N ARG A 220 -15.69 -4.81 18.25
CA ARG A 220 -16.86 -3.97 18.49
C ARG A 220 -16.73 -3.00 19.67
N ASP A 221 -16.27 -3.48 20.82
CA ASP A 221 -16.24 -2.70 22.05
C ASP A 221 -15.13 -1.62 22.05
N HIS A 222 -14.18 -1.74 21.12
CA HIS A 222 -13.04 -0.85 20.94
C HIS A 222 -13.18 0.08 19.73
N LEU A 223 -14.30 0.02 18.97
CA LEU A 223 -14.50 0.85 17.76
C LEU A 223 -14.49 2.37 18.02
N CYS A 224 -14.61 2.77 19.28
CA CYS A 224 -14.63 4.17 19.71
C CYS A 224 -13.33 4.61 20.38
N ASP A 225 -12.35 3.72 20.53
CA ASP A 225 -11.07 4.02 21.15
C ASP A 225 -10.34 5.13 20.37
N GLU A 226 -9.53 5.91 21.08
CA GLU A 226 -8.78 7.05 20.53
C GLU A 226 -7.51 6.60 19.80
N VAL A 227 -7.66 5.68 18.85
CA VAL A 227 -6.53 5.07 18.15
C VAL A 227 -5.75 6.07 17.30
N GLU A 228 -6.40 7.12 16.81
CA GLU A 228 -5.72 8.23 16.14
C GLU A 228 -4.79 9.03 17.06
N LYS A 229 -4.96 8.90 18.39
CA LYS A 229 -4.08 9.53 19.39
C LYS A 229 -2.93 8.63 19.83
N TRP A 230 -2.81 7.42 19.28
CA TRP A 230 -1.65 6.58 19.56
C TRP A 230 -0.36 7.28 19.16
N GLU A 231 0.69 7.03 19.93
CA GLU A 231 1.98 7.67 19.74
C GLU A 231 3.00 6.68 19.20
N TYR A 232 3.97 7.16 18.45
CA TYR A 232 5.20 6.44 18.09
C TYR A 232 6.41 7.34 18.37
N LYS A 233 7.58 6.72 18.45
CA LYS A 233 8.88 7.41 18.51
C LYS A 233 9.42 7.65 17.11
N ASP A 234 9.73 8.90 16.79
CA ASP A 234 10.48 9.25 15.58
C ASP A 234 12.00 9.02 15.77
N ASP A 235 12.77 9.37 14.75
CA ASP A 235 14.24 9.18 14.73
C ASP A 235 14.97 10.03 15.80
N GLU A 236 14.31 11.07 16.32
CA GLU A 236 14.82 11.93 17.39
C GLU A 236 14.27 11.52 18.78
N ASP A 237 13.62 10.35 18.88
CA ASP A 237 12.96 9.82 20.08
C ASP A 237 11.84 10.74 20.64
N CYS A 238 11.26 11.59 19.80
CA CYS A 238 10.10 12.40 20.14
C CYS A 238 8.82 11.57 20.02
N ASN A 239 7.86 11.80 20.95
CA ASN A 239 6.54 11.20 20.85
C ASN A 239 5.70 11.95 19.83
N ILE A 240 5.33 11.26 18.76
CA ILE A 240 4.50 11.80 17.69
C ILE A 240 3.17 11.06 17.63
N THR A 241 2.07 11.80 17.57
CA THR A 241 0.73 11.24 17.45
C THR A 241 0.45 10.79 16.01
N ILE A 242 0.09 9.52 15.81
CA ILE A 242 -0.10 8.95 14.46
C ILE A 242 -1.18 9.68 13.64
N GLY A 243 -2.25 10.16 14.28
CA GLY A 243 -3.36 10.85 13.60
C GLY A 243 -3.03 12.26 13.12
N LYS A 244 -1.88 12.82 13.52
CA LYS A 244 -1.38 14.11 13.03
C LYS A 244 -0.53 13.93 11.77
N ASP A 245 0.31 12.90 11.75
CA ASP A 245 1.26 12.65 10.65
C ASP A 245 0.64 11.81 9.53
N PHE A 246 -0.19 10.85 9.89
CA PHE A 246 -0.77 9.89 8.96
C PHE A 246 -2.29 10.00 8.89
N ARG A 247 -2.85 9.53 7.77
CA ARG A 247 -4.29 9.27 7.68
C ARG A 247 -4.57 8.06 8.57
N VAL A 248 -5.43 8.20 9.58
CA VAL A 248 -5.78 7.07 10.47
C VAL A 248 -7.27 6.82 10.38
N VAL A 249 -7.63 5.57 10.07
CA VAL A 249 -9.02 5.12 9.99
C VAL A 249 -9.27 3.88 10.83
N VAL A 250 -10.46 3.80 11.43
CA VAL A 250 -10.93 2.64 12.17
C VAL A 250 -11.62 1.68 11.19
N ARG A 251 -11.46 0.38 11.43
CA ARG A 251 -12.13 -0.69 10.70
C ARG A 251 -12.76 -1.68 11.66
N SER A 252 -13.86 -2.33 11.27
CA SER A 252 -14.50 -3.32 12.13
C SER A 252 -13.88 -4.70 11.94
N TYR A 253 -13.22 -5.20 12.99
CA TYR A 253 -12.74 -6.58 13.04
C TYR A 253 -13.89 -7.58 12.88
N ASP A 254 -15.07 -7.31 13.43
CA ASP A 254 -16.23 -8.21 13.35
C ASP A 254 -16.77 -8.40 11.92
N ARG A 255 -16.53 -7.42 11.03
CA ARG A 255 -16.87 -7.57 9.61
C ARG A 255 -15.93 -8.54 8.89
N LEU A 256 -14.67 -8.67 9.33
CA LEU A 256 -13.72 -9.66 8.81
C LEU A 256 -14.21 -11.09 9.06
N LYS A 257 -14.77 -11.37 10.24
CA LYS A 257 -15.30 -12.69 10.59
C LYS A 257 -16.48 -13.14 9.71
N LYS A 258 -17.27 -12.19 9.21
CA LYS A 258 -18.58 -12.44 8.57
C LYS A 258 -18.62 -12.18 7.07
N LEU A 259 -17.45 -12.19 6.41
CA LEU A 259 -17.30 -11.90 4.98
C LEU A 259 -18.18 -12.74 4.04
N ARG A 260 -18.67 -13.90 4.50
CA ARG A 260 -19.47 -14.86 3.72
C ARG A 260 -20.98 -14.81 4.02
N THR A 261 -21.43 -13.86 4.84
CA THR A 261 -22.85 -13.77 5.23
C THR A 261 -23.63 -12.82 4.31
N GLN A 262 -24.97 -12.87 4.32
CA GLN A 262 -25.79 -11.87 3.60
C GLN A 262 -25.47 -10.42 4.00
N GLN A 263 -24.95 -10.19 5.21
CA GLN A 263 -24.53 -8.84 5.65
C GLN A 263 -23.32 -8.33 4.86
N SER A 264 -22.48 -9.23 4.32
CA SER A 264 -21.36 -8.84 3.47
C SER A 264 -21.80 -8.38 2.08
N SER A 265 -22.98 -8.80 1.57
CA SER A 265 -23.48 -8.33 0.28
C SER A 265 -23.94 -6.88 0.36
N TYR A 266 -24.64 -6.47 1.44
CA TYR A 266 -25.00 -5.07 1.65
C TYR A 266 -23.77 -4.18 1.79
N TRP A 267 -22.78 -4.64 2.55
CA TRP A 267 -21.52 -3.92 2.71
C TRP A 267 -20.78 -3.73 1.37
N ARG A 268 -20.61 -4.80 0.57
CA ARG A 268 -20.00 -4.73 -0.76
C ARG A 268 -20.78 -3.82 -1.71
N ARG A 269 -22.11 -3.91 -1.69
CA ARG A 269 -22.98 -3.04 -2.51
C ARG A 269 -22.82 -1.56 -2.14
N ASN A 270 -22.87 -1.24 -0.85
CA ASN A 270 -22.67 0.13 -0.39
C ASN A 270 -21.24 0.61 -0.70
N TRP A 271 -20.24 -0.27 -0.66
CA TRP A 271 -18.89 0.06 -1.08
C TRP A 271 -18.77 0.39 -2.57
N GLU A 272 -19.52 -0.32 -3.42
CA GLU A 272 -19.55 0.02 -4.84
C GLU A 272 -20.17 1.42 -5.06
N ASN A 273 -21.19 1.78 -4.28
CA ASN A 273 -21.73 3.14 -4.29
C ASN A 273 -20.71 4.20 -3.82
N VAL A 274 -19.82 3.85 -2.86
CA VAL A 274 -18.68 4.71 -2.48
C VAL A 274 -17.76 4.93 -3.69
N ARG A 275 -17.42 3.87 -4.43
CA ARG A 275 -16.56 3.96 -5.63
C ARG A 275 -17.18 4.83 -6.73
N LEU A 276 -18.48 4.71 -6.97
CA LEU A 276 -19.20 5.57 -7.92
C LEU A 276 -19.18 7.06 -7.52
N THR A 277 -19.02 7.35 -6.23
CA THR A 277 -19.01 8.71 -5.67
C THR A 277 -17.58 9.21 -5.36
N TRP A 278 -16.54 8.43 -5.69
CA TRP A 278 -15.17 8.63 -5.24
C TRP A 278 -14.59 10.04 -5.51
N GLN A 279 -14.88 10.56 -6.71
CA GLN A 279 -14.36 11.82 -7.21
C GLN A 279 -15.27 13.02 -6.93
N ALA A 280 -16.42 12.81 -6.29
CA ALA A 280 -17.41 13.85 -6.04
C ALA A 280 -17.69 14.00 -4.53
N PRO A 281 -18.10 15.20 -4.08
CA PRO A 281 -18.70 15.33 -2.76
C PRO A 281 -19.98 14.49 -2.67
N PRO A 282 -20.19 13.77 -1.56
CA PRO A 282 -21.42 12.99 -1.37
C PRO A 282 -22.64 13.92 -1.30
N CYS A 283 -23.73 13.52 -1.95
CA CYS A 283 -24.98 14.25 -1.88
C CYS A 283 -25.74 13.95 -0.57
N TYR A 284 -26.75 14.76 -0.25
CA TYR A 284 -27.54 14.59 0.97
C TYR A 284 -28.25 13.22 1.04
N GLU A 285 -28.58 12.62 -0.11
CA GLU A 285 -29.22 11.31 -0.18
C GLU A 285 -28.27 10.17 0.16
N GLN A 286 -26.96 10.39 0.14
CA GLN A 286 -25.94 9.38 0.39
C GLN A 286 -25.50 9.33 1.86
N ALA A 287 -25.89 10.33 2.66
CA ALA A 287 -25.50 10.49 4.04
C ALA A 287 -26.72 10.54 4.99
N ILE A 288 -26.55 9.98 6.19
CA ILE A 288 -27.48 10.16 7.31
C ILE A 288 -26.76 10.89 8.44
N THR A 289 -27.46 11.79 9.12
CA THR A 289 -26.93 12.47 10.31
C THR A 289 -27.71 12.04 11.54
N VAL A 290 -27.00 11.61 12.58
CA VAL A 290 -27.50 11.41 13.94
C VAL A 290 -27.00 12.58 14.79
N SER A 291 -27.92 13.45 15.20
CA SER A 291 -27.62 14.66 15.98
C SER A 291 -28.09 14.58 17.43
N GLN A 292 -28.75 13.49 17.83
CA GLN A 292 -29.25 13.28 19.19
C GLN A 292 -29.17 11.80 19.54
N ALA A 293 -28.86 11.51 20.80
CA ALA A 293 -28.59 10.15 21.27
C ALA A 293 -29.84 9.23 21.31
N ARG A 294 -31.04 9.82 21.39
CA ARG A 294 -32.32 9.10 21.46
C ARG A 294 -32.84 8.72 20.08
N PHE A 295 -32.37 7.60 19.54
CA PHE A 295 -32.88 7.01 18.30
C PHE A 295 -33.31 5.55 18.49
N ASP A 296 -34.20 5.07 17.62
CA ASP A 296 -34.56 3.65 17.52
C ASP A 296 -33.56 2.94 16.60
N PRO A 297 -32.77 1.96 17.10
CA PRO A 297 -31.80 1.24 16.29
C PRO A 297 -32.38 0.55 15.05
N LYS A 298 -33.64 0.09 15.10
CA LYS A 298 -34.29 -0.55 13.94
C LYS A 298 -34.61 0.46 12.85
N LYS A 299 -35.19 1.61 13.23
CA LYS A 299 -35.44 2.71 12.29
C LYS A 299 -34.15 3.25 11.70
N LEU A 300 -33.11 3.40 12.52
CA LEU A 300 -31.80 3.85 12.05
C LEU A 300 -31.21 2.87 11.03
N ARG A 301 -31.28 1.56 11.29
CA ARG A 301 -30.84 0.53 10.34
C ARG A 301 -31.57 0.68 8.99
N ASP A 302 -32.89 0.86 9.01
CA ASP A 302 -33.67 0.99 7.78
C ASP A 302 -33.33 2.28 7.03
N MET A 303 -33.08 3.38 7.74
CA MET A 303 -32.61 4.65 7.14
C MET A 303 -31.21 4.54 6.55
N LEU A 304 -30.33 3.73 7.14
CA LEU A 304 -28.96 3.49 6.70
C LEU A 304 -28.86 2.54 5.51
N PHE A 305 -29.93 1.84 5.16
CA PHE A 305 -29.94 0.96 4.01
C PHE A 305 -29.64 1.77 2.74
N GLU A 306 -28.67 1.31 1.95
CA GLU A 306 -28.17 1.98 0.72
C GLU A 306 -27.45 3.31 0.95
N LYS A 307 -27.30 3.76 2.19
CA LYS A 307 -26.50 4.94 2.55
C LYS A 307 -25.04 4.54 2.70
N ILE A 308 -24.17 5.40 2.20
CA ILE A 308 -22.72 5.15 2.23
C ILE A 308 -22.04 5.85 3.41
N ILE A 309 -22.64 6.92 3.93
CA ILE A 309 -22.07 7.73 5.01
C ILE A 309 -23.05 7.85 6.17
N LEU A 310 -22.54 7.68 7.38
CA LEU A 310 -23.21 8.08 8.63
C LEU A 310 -22.36 9.15 9.33
N LYS A 311 -22.98 10.28 9.63
CA LYS A 311 -22.40 11.36 10.44
C LYS A 311 -23.01 11.34 11.84
N ILE A 312 -22.19 11.32 12.88
CA ILE A 312 -22.64 11.31 14.28
C ILE A 312 -22.12 12.55 14.98
N CYS A 313 -23.04 13.40 15.45
CA CYS A 313 -22.76 14.75 15.97
C CYS A 313 -23.02 14.90 17.48
N CYS A 314 -23.31 13.82 18.17
CA CYS A 314 -23.66 13.81 19.59
C CYS A 314 -22.86 12.76 20.35
N ASP A 315 -22.75 12.96 21.67
CA ASP A 315 -22.20 11.97 22.57
C ASP A 315 -23.23 10.87 22.83
N LEU A 316 -22.79 9.63 23.00
CA LEU A 316 -23.64 8.45 23.11
C LEU A 316 -23.28 7.62 24.34
N SER A 317 -24.29 7.29 25.14
CA SER A 317 -24.13 6.29 26.21
C SER A 317 -23.76 4.92 25.65
N ASP A 318 -23.26 4.01 26.50
CA ASP A 318 -22.91 2.63 26.09
C ASP A 318 -24.09 1.89 25.43
N SER A 319 -25.32 2.11 25.93
CA SER A 319 -26.52 1.48 25.38
C SER A 319 -26.86 2.00 23.98
N GLU A 320 -26.83 3.33 23.80
CA GLU A 320 -27.10 3.98 22.52
C GLU A 320 -26.03 3.61 21.49
N ARG A 321 -24.76 3.62 21.89
CA ARG A 321 -23.63 3.16 21.07
C ARG A 321 -23.78 1.70 20.66
N SER A 322 -24.21 0.80 21.55
CA SER A 322 -24.47 -0.59 21.18
C SER A 322 -25.58 -0.71 20.12
N GLY A 323 -26.66 0.07 20.27
CA GLY A 323 -27.74 0.16 19.28
C GLY A 323 -27.26 0.68 17.92
N LEU A 324 -26.50 1.79 17.94
CA LEU A 324 -25.87 2.40 16.77
C LEU A 324 -24.99 1.39 16.01
N LEU A 325 -24.04 0.76 16.70
CA LEU A 325 -23.10 -0.18 16.09
C LEU A 325 -23.83 -1.38 15.49
N SER A 326 -24.93 -1.83 16.10
CA SER A 326 -25.77 -2.90 15.55
C SER A 326 -26.46 -2.47 14.25
N ALA A 327 -26.97 -1.24 14.19
CA ALA A 327 -27.59 -0.68 12.99
C ALA A 327 -26.57 -0.54 11.86
N ILE A 328 -25.39 0.04 12.14
CA ILE A 328 -24.30 0.21 11.18
C ILE A 328 -23.83 -1.14 10.63
N HIS A 329 -23.61 -2.13 11.50
CA HIS A 329 -23.18 -3.47 11.10
C HIS A 329 -24.23 -4.12 10.19
N SER A 330 -25.50 -4.05 10.57
CA SER A 330 -26.59 -4.71 9.84
C SER A 330 -26.93 -4.05 8.51
N ALA A 331 -26.79 -2.73 8.39
CA ALA A 331 -27.02 -1.98 7.15
C ALA A 331 -25.83 -2.04 6.17
N GLY A 332 -24.65 -2.46 6.65
CA GLY A 332 -23.43 -2.49 5.84
C GLY A 332 -22.91 -1.10 5.51
N THR A 333 -23.16 -0.08 6.34
CA THR A 333 -22.70 1.30 6.09
C THR A 333 -21.16 1.35 6.17
N PRO A 334 -20.47 1.78 5.10
CA PRO A 334 -19.02 1.67 5.01
C PRO A 334 -18.24 2.83 5.62
N ILE A 335 -18.80 4.05 5.62
CA ILE A 335 -18.10 5.25 6.10
C ILE A 335 -18.88 5.86 7.26
N ILE A 336 -18.20 6.05 8.39
CA ILE A 336 -18.78 6.72 9.56
C ILE A 336 -17.83 7.84 9.97
N ILE A 337 -18.36 9.05 10.14
CA ILE A 337 -17.64 10.18 10.72
C ILE A 337 -18.30 10.52 12.04
N TRP A 338 -17.54 10.45 13.11
CA TRP A 338 -18.08 10.53 14.47
C TRP A 338 -17.30 11.55 15.30
N SER A 339 -18.02 12.51 15.89
CA SER A 339 -17.52 13.33 17.00
C SER A 339 -17.74 12.63 18.34
N ARG A 340 -16.68 12.39 19.12
CA ARG A 340 -16.78 11.85 20.49
C ARG A 340 -17.36 12.83 21.52
N CYS A 341 -17.73 14.02 21.10
CA CYS A 341 -18.41 15.01 21.94
C CYS A 341 -19.59 15.65 21.20
N GLU A 342 -20.42 16.35 21.97
CA GLU A 342 -21.51 17.16 21.44
C GLU A 342 -20.97 18.24 20.49
N LEU A 343 -21.44 18.26 19.24
CA LEU A 343 -20.92 19.18 18.23
C LEU A 343 -21.09 20.64 18.65
N ASN A 344 -22.19 20.98 19.32
CA ASN A 344 -22.44 22.34 19.82
C ASN A 344 -21.49 22.79 20.94
N SER A 345 -20.72 21.86 21.52
CA SER A 345 -19.69 22.19 22.52
C SER A 345 -18.34 22.55 21.90
N LEU A 346 -18.13 22.26 20.61
CA LEU A 346 -16.89 22.52 19.90
C LEU A 346 -16.74 23.98 19.48
N LYS A 347 -15.49 24.43 19.29
CA LYS A 347 -15.18 25.80 18.83
C LYS A 347 -15.47 26.03 17.34
N ASN A 348 -15.45 24.96 16.55
CA ASN A 348 -15.55 24.99 15.09
C ASN A 348 -16.49 23.90 14.54
N PRO A 349 -17.76 23.87 14.99
CA PRO A 349 -18.72 22.83 14.59
C PRO A 349 -18.98 22.80 13.08
N GLU A 350 -18.90 23.94 12.40
CA GLU A 350 -19.09 24.09 10.96
C GLU A 350 -18.03 23.34 10.13
N HIS A 351 -16.85 23.08 10.70
CA HIS A 351 -15.82 22.28 10.04
C HIS A 351 -16.27 20.83 9.83
N PHE A 352 -17.21 20.33 10.65
CA PHE A 352 -17.70 18.96 10.50
C PHE A 352 -18.53 18.81 9.22
N ASP A 353 -19.39 19.78 8.89
CA ASP A 353 -20.10 19.78 7.61
C ASP A 353 -19.18 20.01 6.42
N ALA A 354 -18.09 20.76 6.62
CA ALA A 354 -17.11 21.01 5.56
C ALA A 354 -16.39 19.73 5.08
N LEU A 355 -16.24 18.71 5.95
CA LEU A 355 -15.64 17.43 5.58
C LEU A 355 -16.35 16.74 4.41
N LEU A 356 -17.68 16.90 4.30
CA LEU A 356 -18.50 16.27 3.27
C LEU A 356 -18.72 17.17 2.04
N LYS A 357 -18.11 18.36 1.99
CA LYS A 357 -18.15 19.26 0.81
C LYS A 357 -17.02 19.00 -0.18
N LYS A 358 -16.08 18.10 0.16
CA LYS A 358 -14.94 17.70 -0.65
C LYS A 358 -15.18 16.33 -1.29
N PRO A 359 -14.48 16.00 -2.38
CA PRO A 359 -14.49 14.66 -2.95
C PRO A 359 -14.22 13.59 -1.89
N LEU A 360 -14.92 12.46 -2.00
CA LEU A 360 -14.87 11.42 -0.96
C LEU A 360 -13.46 10.84 -0.75
N HIS A 361 -12.64 10.76 -1.81
CA HIS A 361 -11.25 10.33 -1.72
C HIS A 361 -10.35 11.26 -0.89
N GLU A 362 -10.73 12.53 -0.71
CA GLU A 362 -10.00 13.49 0.11
C GLU A 362 -10.39 13.43 1.60
N LEU A 363 -11.43 12.67 1.96
CA LEU A 363 -12.03 12.71 3.30
C LEU A 363 -11.02 12.38 4.41
N SER A 364 -10.24 11.32 4.25
CA SER A 364 -9.21 10.93 5.23
C SER A 364 -8.11 11.98 5.38
N THR A 365 -7.75 12.66 4.27
CA THR A 365 -6.80 13.77 4.29
C THR A 365 -7.37 14.97 5.06
N CYS A 366 -8.63 15.32 4.79
CA CYS A 366 -9.32 16.40 5.48
C CYS A 366 -9.44 16.14 6.99
N VAL A 367 -9.74 14.89 7.39
CA VAL A 367 -9.76 14.49 8.82
C VAL A 367 -8.39 14.61 9.47
N ARG A 368 -7.31 14.17 8.79
CA ARG A 368 -5.93 14.34 9.28
C ARG A 368 -5.60 15.82 9.49
N GLU A 369 -5.92 16.70 8.53
CA GLU A 369 -5.66 18.14 8.69
C GLU A 369 -6.43 18.74 9.88
N GLN A 370 -7.68 18.33 10.12
CA GLN A 370 -8.39 18.77 11.33
C GLN A 370 -7.68 18.30 12.61
N ARG A 371 -7.17 17.07 12.66
CA ARG A 371 -6.40 16.55 13.79
C ARG A 371 -5.11 17.34 14.02
N ARG A 372 -4.39 17.66 12.94
CA ARG A 372 -3.16 18.47 13.00
C ARG A 372 -3.43 19.85 13.61
N LEU A 373 -4.50 20.52 13.16
CA LEU A 373 -4.93 21.83 13.67
C LEU A 373 -5.48 21.78 15.11
N GLY A 374 -5.91 20.61 15.59
CA GLY A 374 -6.46 20.43 16.94
C GLY A 374 -5.43 20.50 18.07
N SER A 375 -4.13 20.42 17.74
CA SER A 375 -3.03 20.37 18.71
C SER A 375 -3.04 21.53 19.72
N ASP A 376 -3.60 22.68 19.34
CA ASP A 376 -3.54 23.89 20.16
C ASP A 376 -4.75 24.05 21.09
N HIS A 377 -5.81 23.25 20.92
CA HIS A 377 -7.09 23.47 21.62
C HIS A 377 -7.91 22.20 21.82
N GLU A 378 -8.10 21.77 23.07
CA GLU A 378 -8.87 20.57 23.43
C GLU A 378 -10.27 20.51 22.77
N MET A 379 -11.00 21.63 22.74
CA MET A 379 -12.35 21.73 22.15
C MET A 379 -12.35 21.95 20.62
N HIS A 380 -11.24 21.69 19.94
CA HIS A 380 -11.18 21.67 18.48
C HIS A 380 -11.70 20.34 17.95
N LEU A 381 -12.53 20.37 16.90
CA LEU A 381 -13.13 19.20 16.27
C LEU A 381 -12.12 18.05 16.01
N GLY A 382 -10.92 18.41 15.54
CA GLY A 382 -9.83 17.46 15.29
C GLY A 382 -9.50 16.50 16.43
N ASN A 383 -9.63 16.92 17.69
CA ASN A 383 -9.30 16.08 18.85
C ASN A 383 -10.37 15.04 19.19
N HIS A 384 -11.54 15.15 18.55
CA HIS A 384 -12.72 14.34 18.82
C HIS A 384 -13.19 13.55 17.60
N LEU A 385 -12.52 13.69 16.45
CA LEU A 385 -12.91 13.09 15.18
C LEU A 385 -12.42 11.64 15.03
N VAL A 386 -13.39 10.75 14.85
CA VAL A 386 -13.19 9.37 14.39
C VAL A 386 -13.64 9.25 12.95
N LEU A 387 -12.82 8.59 12.14
CA LEU A 387 -13.18 8.18 10.78
C LEU A 387 -13.15 6.66 10.73
N TRP A 388 -14.32 6.03 10.61
CA TRP A 388 -14.42 4.61 10.26
C TRP A 388 -14.55 4.52 8.75
N TRP A 389 -13.68 3.70 8.15
CA TRP A 389 -13.59 3.51 6.73
C TRP A 389 -13.42 2.04 6.39
N ASP A 390 -14.49 1.37 5.98
CA ASP A 390 -14.49 -0.10 5.82
C ASP A 390 -14.53 -0.55 4.36
N ASP A 391 -13.37 -0.78 3.75
CA ASP A 391 -13.24 -1.28 2.38
C ASP A 391 -13.21 -2.83 2.32
N PRO A 392 -14.23 -3.50 1.75
CA PRO A 392 -14.29 -4.96 1.66
C PRO A 392 -13.22 -5.59 0.74
N ASN A 393 -12.39 -4.80 0.07
CA ASN A 393 -11.31 -5.26 -0.81
C ASN A 393 -9.91 -5.10 -0.21
N ARG A 394 -9.78 -4.43 0.95
CA ARG A 394 -8.54 -4.36 1.75
C ARG A 394 -8.67 -5.25 2.98
N ILE A 395 -8.62 -6.55 2.77
CA ILE A 395 -8.74 -7.55 3.83
C ILE A 395 -7.44 -8.33 3.87
N PRO A 396 -6.68 -8.28 4.99
CA PRO A 396 -5.44 -9.03 5.08
C PRO A 396 -5.66 -10.53 4.86
N PRO A 397 -4.72 -11.23 4.20
CA PRO A 397 -4.78 -12.68 4.06
C PRO A 397 -4.66 -13.32 5.45
N ASN A 398 -5.77 -13.82 5.97
CA ASN A 398 -5.81 -14.53 7.23
C ASN A 398 -5.99 -16.03 6.97
N PRO A 399 -5.07 -16.91 7.38
CA PRO A 399 -5.22 -18.36 7.20
C PRO A 399 -6.46 -18.93 7.94
N ALA A 400 -6.97 -18.24 8.98
CA ALA A 400 -8.25 -18.57 9.62
C ALA A 400 -9.48 -18.09 8.81
N LEU A 401 -9.29 -17.12 7.91
CA LEU A 401 -10.25 -16.73 6.88
C LEU A 401 -9.89 -17.49 5.60
N LYS A 402 -9.96 -18.84 5.60
CA LYS A 402 -9.69 -19.64 4.38
C LYS A 402 -10.44 -19.00 3.20
N PHE A 403 -9.72 -18.54 2.18
CA PHE A 403 -10.32 -18.23 0.88
C PHE A 403 -10.63 -19.58 0.24
N SER A 404 -11.91 -19.95 0.17
CA SER A 404 -12.29 -21.08 -0.69
C SER A 404 -12.44 -20.49 -2.07
N SER A 405 -11.48 -20.80 -2.95
CA SER A 405 -11.66 -20.75 -4.39
C SER A 405 -13.04 -21.33 -4.73
N SER A 406 -13.88 -20.49 -5.34
CA SER A 406 -15.08 -20.94 -6.05
C SER A 406 -14.75 -20.92 -7.52
#